data_AF-A0A2P6C8I8-F1
#
_entry.id   AF-A0A2P6C8I8-F1
#
_cell.length_a   1.000
_cell.length_b   1.000
_cell.length_c   1.000
_cell.angle_alpha   90.00
_cell.angle_beta   90.00
_cell.angle_gamma   90.00
#
_symmetry.space_group_name_H-M   'P 1'
#
loop_
_entity.id
_entity.type
_entity.pdbx_description
1 polymer ?
#
loop_
_entity_poly.entity_id
_entity_poly.type
_entity_poly.pdbx_seq_one_letter_code
_entity_poly.pdbx_strand_id
1 'polypeptide(L)'
;MKKKLKFIIGIFILSISFSCDESNDNTSEVSVNTEDFTIEAPLVVRKLDTLGFLKGNSNKGEVTFSLISQVPENSVVLGLRYGEIIVENPEFFNSDITDEVNLVIEVKKLQETKISNVTIRRNLNDPDGDGIENSMDSDPNSPCLPLQDVNYTGYNSYNSIWREADCDQDGISNIDELNSGSNPYFDESSIGDTDGDGLRDDVDSDPNNPCLPEQFIGYQGFDAENEVWAAGDCNGNGISNGDEVAAGRSPYPFPNLPCNDIFNFELENYARELRTVDSNNGEGVTIGVIGGNCGTISFTGGGIFNQGCFNDNVSIPFFFEPVDQTSSNGRVFVERTEYSCLAEDRVSSRTFTIEGIGTYAGASRTVELTYIITQLGDDIPDDERVTTGTLIIRPL
;
A
#
# COMPACT_ATOMS: atom_id res chain seq x y z
N MET A 1 -101.28 -33.41 -28.66
CA MET A 1 -100.28 -33.26 -29.74
C MET A 1 -100.18 -31.77 -30.12
N LYS A 2 -98.99 -31.18 -29.90
CA LYS A 2 -98.42 -29.89 -30.40
C LYS A 2 -99.31 -28.63 -30.59
N LYS A 3 -98.97 -27.57 -29.85
CA LYS A 3 -99.09 -26.13 -30.21
C LYS A 3 -98.01 -25.38 -29.39
N LYS A 4 -97.42 -24.23 -29.74
CA LYS A 4 -97.31 -23.39 -30.95
C LYS A 4 -96.18 -22.38 -30.63
N LEU A 5 -95.45 -21.97 -31.67
CA LEU A 5 -94.87 -20.63 -31.96
C LEU A 5 -94.39 -19.73 -30.79
N LYS A 6 -93.09 -19.39 -30.76
CA LYS A 6 -92.46 -18.46 -29.79
C LYS A 6 -92.25 -17.06 -30.39
N PHE A 7 -92.42 -16.04 -29.54
CA PHE A 7 -92.24 -14.60 -29.81
C PHE A 7 -91.02 -14.05 -29.03
N ILE A 8 -90.49 -12.91 -29.48
CA ILE A 8 -89.28 -12.19 -29.06
C ILE A 8 -89.57 -11.20 -27.90
N ILE A 9 -88.49 -10.63 -27.31
CA ILE A 9 -88.33 -9.38 -26.47
C ILE A 9 -88.15 -9.71 -24.96
N GLY A 10 -87.22 -9.17 -24.15
CA GLY A 10 -86.14 -8.17 -24.24
C GLY A 10 -85.82 -7.59 -22.82
N ILE A 11 -84.52 -7.39 -22.49
CA ILE A 11 -83.87 -6.39 -21.58
C ILE A 11 -84.31 -6.23 -20.09
N PHE A 12 -83.37 -6.28 -19.12
CA PHE A 12 -82.86 -5.14 -18.28
C PHE A 12 -81.90 -5.62 -17.17
N ILE A 13 -80.69 -5.04 -17.10
CA ILE A 13 -79.68 -5.29 -16.05
C ILE A 13 -79.69 -4.08 -15.11
N LEU A 14 -79.77 -4.37 -13.81
CA LEU A 14 -79.97 -3.44 -12.70
C LEU A 14 -78.62 -2.87 -12.20
N SER A 15 -78.45 -1.55 -12.28
CA SER A 15 -77.33 -0.82 -11.68
C SER A 15 -77.70 -0.33 -10.28
N ILE A 16 -76.91 -0.69 -9.27
CA ILE A 16 -77.01 -0.17 -7.90
C ILE A 16 -75.87 0.82 -7.71
N SER A 17 -76.21 2.09 -7.53
CA SER A 17 -75.32 3.16 -7.09
C SER A 17 -75.28 3.21 -5.56
N PHE A 18 -74.09 3.07 -4.97
CA PHE A 18 -73.84 3.45 -3.59
C PHE A 18 -73.42 4.93 -3.56
N SER A 19 -74.19 5.71 -2.82
CA SER A 19 -73.93 7.09 -2.45
C SER A 19 -72.95 7.09 -1.27
N CYS A 20 -71.83 7.80 -1.40
CA CYS A 20 -70.99 8.18 -0.28
C CYS A 20 -71.15 9.69 -0.04
N ASP A 21 -71.36 10.00 1.22
CA ASP A 21 -71.54 11.31 1.85
C ASP A 21 -70.26 12.14 1.65
N GLU A 22 -70.36 13.30 0.99
CA GLU A 22 -69.29 14.31 0.97
C GLU A 22 -69.25 14.98 2.34
N SER A 23 -68.62 14.31 3.31
CA SER A 23 -68.00 15.04 4.40
C SER A 23 -66.90 15.90 3.79
N ASN A 24 -67.11 17.22 3.78
CA ASN A 24 -66.07 18.24 3.61
C ASN A 24 -64.99 18.04 4.69
N ASP A 25 -64.15 17.03 4.51
CA ASP A 25 -62.86 17.02 5.15
C ASP A 25 -62.05 18.04 4.38
N ASN A 26 -61.62 19.09 5.07
CA ASN A 26 -60.82 20.16 4.51
C ASN A 26 -59.42 19.56 4.27
N THR A 27 -59.29 18.65 3.31
CA THR A 27 -58.01 18.13 2.85
C THR A 27 -57.38 19.27 2.07
N SER A 28 -56.76 20.20 2.80
CA SER A 28 -55.87 21.19 2.24
C SER A 28 -54.96 20.49 1.23
N GLU A 29 -55.12 20.88 -0.04
CA GLU A 29 -54.34 20.39 -1.17
C GLU A 29 -52.86 20.44 -0.77
N VAL A 30 -52.11 19.37 -1.08
CA VAL A 30 -50.69 19.31 -0.71
C VAL A 30 -50.01 20.46 -1.45
N SER A 31 -49.29 21.31 -0.73
CA SER A 31 -48.51 22.38 -1.34
C SER A 31 -47.05 22.17 -0.97
N VAL A 32 -46.16 22.28 -1.94
CA VAL A 32 -44.71 22.29 -1.76
C VAL A 32 -44.18 23.66 -2.17
N ASN A 33 -43.37 24.27 -1.31
CA ASN A 33 -42.67 25.51 -1.61
C ASN A 33 -41.17 25.29 -1.52
N THR A 34 -40.44 25.87 -2.47
CA THR A 34 -38.98 25.93 -2.54
C THR A 34 -38.61 27.26 -3.21
N GLU A 35 -37.37 27.71 -3.03
CA GLU A 35 -36.85 28.91 -3.67
C GLU A 35 -35.46 28.65 -4.25
N ASP A 36 -35.16 29.31 -5.36
CA ASP A 36 -33.80 29.33 -5.92
C ASP A 36 -32.91 30.19 -5.01
N PHE A 37 -31.65 29.78 -4.85
CA PHE A 37 -30.71 30.52 -4.00
C PHE A 37 -29.27 30.30 -4.42
N THR A 38 -28.40 31.19 -3.94
CA THR A 38 -26.96 31.13 -4.17
C THR A 38 -26.24 30.87 -2.86
N ILE A 39 -25.18 30.07 -2.92
CA ILE A 39 -24.24 29.81 -1.82
C ILE A 39 -22.89 30.38 -2.25
N GLU A 40 -22.26 31.16 -1.38
CA GLU A 40 -20.84 31.51 -1.54
C GLU A 40 -20.02 30.45 -0.79
N ALA A 41 -19.12 29.77 -1.49
CA ALA A 41 -18.26 28.76 -0.87
C ALA A 41 -17.28 29.40 0.14
N PRO A 42 -16.81 28.64 1.16
CA PRO A 42 -15.68 29.08 1.96
C PRO A 42 -14.40 29.17 1.11
N LEU A 43 -13.35 29.80 1.65
CA LEU A 43 -12.06 29.98 0.97
C LEU A 43 -11.45 28.65 0.54
N VAL A 44 -11.46 27.68 1.45
CA VAL A 44 -10.98 26.33 1.22
C VAL A 44 -12.10 25.35 1.50
N VAL A 45 -12.45 24.58 0.47
CA VAL A 45 -13.49 23.56 0.54
C VAL A 45 -12.85 22.18 0.63
N ARG A 46 -13.27 21.35 1.59
CA ARG A 46 -12.79 19.97 1.73
C ARG A 46 -13.88 18.98 1.34
N LYS A 47 -13.46 17.78 0.96
CA LYS A 47 -14.41 16.67 0.74
C LYS A 47 -15.20 16.42 2.02
N LEU A 48 -16.50 16.16 1.89
CA LEU A 48 -17.47 16.01 2.97
C LEU A 48 -17.87 17.30 3.71
N ASP A 49 -17.35 18.46 3.33
CA ASP A 49 -17.85 19.73 3.87
C ASP A 49 -19.31 19.93 3.49
N THR A 50 -20.08 20.48 4.44
CA THR A 50 -21.47 20.88 4.19
C THR A 50 -21.51 22.36 3.82
N LEU A 51 -21.82 22.66 2.56
CA LEU A 51 -21.86 24.03 2.05
C LEU A 51 -23.15 24.78 2.40
N GLY A 52 -24.22 24.01 2.65
CA GLY A 52 -25.52 24.59 3.00
C GLY A 52 -26.61 23.56 3.05
N PHE A 53 -27.83 24.05 3.23
CA PHE A 53 -29.04 23.25 3.34
C PHE A 53 -30.07 23.71 2.32
N LEU A 54 -30.72 22.75 1.68
CA LEU A 54 -31.81 22.98 0.76
C LEU A 54 -33.02 23.54 1.49
N LYS A 55 -33.70 24.47 0.83
CA LYS A 55 -34.89 25.13 1.36
C LYS A 55 -36.12 24.47 0.79
N GLY A 56 -36.96 23.88 1.63
CA GLY A 56 -38.22 23.30 1.17
C GLY A 56 -39.19 23.07 2.31
N ASN A 57 -40.46 23.41 2.11
CA ASN A 57 -41.51 23.13 3.09
C ASN A 57 -42.80 22.64 2.42
N SER A 58 -43.61 21.94 3.22
CA SER A 58 -44.94 21.53 2.83
C SER A 58 -45.93 21.71 3.98
N ASN A 59 -47.18 22.00 3.62
CA ASN A 59 -48.31 22.02 4.56
C ASN A 59 -48.67 20.63 5.12
N LYS A 60 -48.00 19.56 4.68
CA LYS A 60 -48.16 18.17 5.16
C LYS A 60 -46.87 17.57 5.75
N GLY A 61 -46.01 18.38 6.34
CA GLY A 61 -44.78 17.95 7.03
C GLY A 61 -43.53 18.00 6.15
N GLU A 62 -42.53 17.17 6.46
CA GLU A 62 -41.21 17.19 5.80
C GLU A 62 -41.27 16.83 4.31
N VAL A 63 -40.43 17.48 3.52
CA VAL A 63 -40.24 17.23 2.08
C VAL A 63 -39.04 16.31 1.85
N THR A 64 -38.96 15.70 0.67
CA THR A 64 -37.78 14.93 0.23
C THR A 64 -37.08 15.66 -0.91
N PHE A 65 -35.76 15.57 -0.94
CA PHE A 65 -34.92 16.17 -1.96
C PHE A 65 -34.36 15.11 -2.90
N SER A 66 -34.23 15.44 -4.19
CA SER A 66 -33.58 14.57 -5.18
C SER A 66 -32.79 15.42 -6.17
N LEU A 67 -31.51 15.08 -6.36
CA LEU A 67 -30.66 15.76 -7.33
C LEU A 67 -31.04 15.31 -8.74
N ILE A 68 -31.51 16.23 -9.58
CA ILE A 68 -31.83 15.94 -10.98
C ILE A 68 -30.58 16.04 -11.83
N SER A 69 -29.82 17.12 -11.65
CA SER A 69 -28.58 17.37 -12.38
C SER A 69 -27.68 18.31 -11.61
N GLN A 70 -26.38 18.21 -11.87
CA GLN A 70 -25.35 19.11 -11.37
C GLN A 70 -24.33 19.38 -12.48
N VAL A 71 -23.82 20.61 -12.55
CA VAL A 71 -22.77 21.00 -13.48
C VAL A 71 -21.73 21.80 -12.69
N PRO A 72 -20.48 21.33 -12.58
CA PRO A 72 -19.95 20.06 -13.08
C PRO A 72 -20.57 18.81 -12.42
N GLU A 73 -20.53 17.67 -13.13
CA GLU A 73 -20.95 16.38 -12.57
C GLU A 73 -20.04 15.94 -11.42
N ASN A 74 -20.61 15.21 -10.44
CA ASN A 74 -19.90 14.72 -9.25
C ASN A 74 -19.24 15.83 -8.39
N SER A 75 -19.78 17.05 -8.41
CA SER A 75 -19.30 18.14 -7.56
C SER A 75 -19.81 17.99 -6.12
N VAL A 76 -21.09 17.61 -5.94
CA VAL A 76 -21.72 17.44 -4.63
C VAL A 76 -22.60 16.19 -4.55
N VAL A 77 -22.89 15.76 -3.32
CA VAL A 77 -23.93 14.80 -2.95
C VAL A 77 -24.96 15.44 -2.02
N LEU A 78 -26.20 14.95 -2.05
CA LEU A 78 -27.28 15.48 -1.23
C LEU A 78 -27.59 14.57 -0.03
N GLY A 79 -27.66 15.16 1.16
CA GLY A 79 -28.22 14.52 2.34
C GLY A 79 -29.74 14.39 2.21
N LEU A 80 -30.23 13.16 2.00
CA LEU A 80 -31.64 12.88 1.69
C LEU A 80 -32.63 13.27 2.80
N ARG A 81 -32.16 13.42 4.05
CA ARG A 81 -33.02 13.65 5.21
C ARG A 81 -33.18 15.12 5.57
N TYR A 82 -32.11 15.91 5.45
CA TYR A 82 -32.09 17.32 5.86
C TYR A 82 -31.77 18.28 4.72
N GLY A 83 -31.54 17.76 3.52
CA GLY A 83 -31.19 18.57 2.35
C GLY A 83 -29.78 19.15 2.43
N GLU A 84 -28.86 18.50 3.13
CA GLU A 84 -27.46 18.93 3.17
C GLU A 84 -26.85 18.88 1.76
N ILE A 85 -26.10 19.91 1.38
CA ILE A 85 -25.28 19.90 0.18
C ILE A 85 -23.85 19.61 0.63
N ILE A 86 -23.39 18.39 0.35
CA ILE A 86 -22.13 17.85 0.82
C ILE A 86 -21.16 17.77 -0.35
N VAL A 87 -19.93 18.24 -0.17
CA VAL A 87 -18.91 18.26 -1.22
C VAL A 87 -18.44 16.86 -1.54
N GLU A 88 -18.45 16.49 -2.82
CA GLU A 88 -17.90 15.23 -3.32
C GLU A 88 -16.52 15.44 -3.96
N ASN A 89 -16.39 16.46 -4.80
CA ASN A 89 -15.12 16.86 -5.42
C ASN A 89 -14.78 18.32 -5.06
N PRO A 90 -13.81 18.55 -4.14
CA PRO A 90 -13.41 19.89 -3.73
C PRO A 90 -12.70 20.70 -4.82
N GLU A 91 -12.13 20.05 -5.84
CA GLU A 91 -11.36 20.72 -6.90
C GLU A 91 -12.19 21.78 -7.64
N PHE A 92 -13.50 21.54 -7.84
CA PHE A 92 -14.38 22.50 -8.51
C PHE A 92 -14.62 23.79 -7.72
N PHE A 93 -14.30 23.80 -6.43
CA PHE A 93 -14.43 24.96 -5.56
C PHE A 93 -13.08 25.59 -5.19
N ASN A 94 -11.98 24.89 -5.46
CA ASN A 94 -10.64 25.29 -5.04
C ASN A 94 -9.70 25.59 -6.21
N SER A 95 -10.10 25.28 -7.46
CA SER A 95 -9.29 25.50 -8.67
C SER A 95 -9.99 26.43 -9.66
N ASP A 96 -9.30 26.79 -10.72
CA ASP A 96 -9.78 27.62 -11.83
C ASP A 96 -10.64 26.86 -12.88
N ILE A 97 -11.04 25.60 -12.60
CA ILE A 97 -11.87 24.80 -13.51
C ILE A 97 -13.24 25.44 -13.77
N THR A 98 -13.89 25.97 -12.73
CA THR A 98 -15.19 26.65 -12.83
C THR A 98 -15.36 27.66 -11.70
N ASP A 99 -16.04 28.77 -11.99
CA ASP A 99 -16.40 29.76 -10.97
C ASP A 99 -17.74 29.43 -10.30
N GLU A 100 -18.55 28.55 -10.91
CA GLU A 100 -19.87 28.20 -10.41
C GLU A 100 -20.17 26.69 -10.55
N VAL A 101 -20.86 26.15 -9.54
CA VAL A 101 -21.48 24.83 -9.57
C VAL A 101 -22.99 25.02 -9.51
N ASN A 102 -23.69 24.54 -10.54
CA ASN A 102 -25.13 24.71 -10.68
C ASN A 102 -25.86 23.39 -10.46
N LEU A 103 -26.84 23.38 -9.54
CA LEU A 103 -27.64 22.22 -9.17
C LEU A 103 -29.11 22.44 -9.57
N VAL A 104 -29.74 21.40 -10.10
CA VAL A 104 -31.18 21.33 -10.32
C VAL A 104 -31.76 20.26 -9.41
N ILE A 105 -32.65 20.66 -8.52
CA ILE A 105 -33.09 19.82 -7.41
C ILE A 105 -34.61 19.71 -7.40
N GLU A 106 -35.11 18.48 -7.34
CA GLU A 106 -36.51 18.20 -7.10
C GLU A 106 -36.80 18.24 -5.60
N VAL A 107 -37.78 19.05 -5.21
CA VAL A 107 -38.37 19.06 -3.87
C VAL A 107 -39.76 18.45 -3.98
N LYS A 108 -39.97 17.33 -3.28
CA LYS A 108 -41.17 16.50 -3.43
C LYS A 108 -41.89 16.28 -2.11
N LYS A 109 -43.22 16.27 -2.19
CA LYS A 109 -44.10 15.72 -1.15
C LYS A 109 -45.25 14.98 -1.81
N LEU A 110 -45.37 13.68 -1.53
CA LEU A 110 -46.40 12.83 -2.14
C LEU A 110 -46.36 12.93 -3.67
N GLN A 111 -47.40 13.49 -4.30
CA GLN A 111 -47.49 13.66 -5.76
C GLN A 111 -47.06 15.06 -6.24
N GLU A 112 -46.86 16.01 -5.33
CA GLU A 112 -46.49 17.38 -5.68
C GLU A 112 -44.98 17.54 -5.73
N THR A 113 -44.51 18.18 -6.80
CA THR A 113 -43.08 18.45 -7.05
C THR A 113 -42.85 19.92 -7.38
N LYS A 114 -41.72 20.44 -6.91
CA LYS A 114 -41.18 21.74 -7.30
C LYS A 114 -39.70 21.59 -7.62
N ILE A 115 -39.20 22.48 -8.45
CA ILE A 115 -37.78 22.57 -8.81
C ILE A 115 -37.15 23.73 -8.06
N SER A 116 -35.96 23.50 -7.55
CA SER A 116 -35.07 24.50 -6.98
C SER A 116 -33.77 24.50 -7.77
N ASN A 117 -33.37 25.66 -8.28
CA ASN A 117 -32.04 25.87 -8.85
C ASN A 117 -31.13 26.45 -7.78
N VAL A 118 -29.97 25.83 -7.58
CA VAL A 118 -28.98 26.29 -6.59
C VAL A 118 -27.67 26.56 -7.32
N THR A 119 -27.13 27.77 -7.15
CA THR A 119 -25.82 28.14 -7.68
C THR A 119 -24.84 28.26 -6.52
N ILE A 120 -23.74 27.53 -6.57
CA ILE A 120 -22.65 27.64 -5.61
C ILE A 120 -21.52 28.36 -6.31
N ARG A 121 -21.08 29.48 -5.76
CA ARG A 121 -19.99 30.29 -6.31
C ARG A 121 -18.69 29.96 -5.60
N ARG A 122 -17.63 29.77 -6.39
CA ARG A 122 -16.27 29.66 -5.88
C ARG A 122 -15.88 30.96 -5.19
N ASN A 123 -15.18 30.84 -4.07
CA ASN A 123 -14.59 32.00 -3.40
C ASN A 123 -13.30 32.43 -4.10
N LEU A 124 -13.18 33.71 -4.44
CA LEU A 124 -12.03 34.28 -5.15
C LEU A 124 -11.24 35.27 -4.29
N ASN A 125 -11.54 35.37 -3.00
CA ASN A 125 -10.94 36.35 -2.08
C ASN A 125 -9.63 35.87 -1.44
N ASP A 126 -9.03 34.79 -1.93
CA ASP A 126 -7.74 34.22 -1.52
C ASP A 126 -7.00 33.77 -2.82
N PRO A 127 -6.23 34.68 -3.44
CA PRO A 127 -5.65 34.47 -4.77
C PRO A 127 -4.35 33.66 -4.72
N ASP A 128 -3.59 33.72 -3.62
CA ASP A 128 -2.37 32.93 -3.45
C ASP A 128 -2.63 31.55 -2.84
N GLY A 129 -3.80 31.35 -2.23
CA GLY A 129 -4.25 30.07 -1.73
C GLY A 129 -3.69 29.71 -0.35
N ASP A 130 -3.23 30.70 0.42
CA ASP A 130 -2.70 30.46 1.76
C ASP A 130 -3.81 30.15 2.79
N GLY A 131 -5.09 30.33 2.42
CA GLY A 131 -6.25 30.09 3.27
C GLY A 131 -6.72 31.31 4.07
N ILE A 132 -6.12 32.48 3.85
CA ILE A 132 -6.44 33.74 4.53
C ILE A 132 -7.12 34.67 3.53
N GLU A 133 -8.24 35.26 3.97
CA GLU A 133 -8.94 36.21 3.09
C GLU A 133 -8.11 37.47 2.87
N ASN A 134 -8.04 37.96 1.63
CA ASN A 134 -7.37 39.20 1.21
C ASN A 134 -7.61 40.41 2.12
N SER A 135 -8.80 40.50 2.76
CA SER A 135 -9.15 41.61 3.63
C SER A 135 -8.48 41.55 5.02
N MET A 136 -7.97 40.37 5.37
CA MET A 136 -7.35 40.03 6.64
C MET A 136 -5.87 39.63 6.49
N ASP A 137 -5.39 39.49 5.25
CA ASP A 137 -4.02 39.13 4.92
C ASP A 137 -3.10 40.37 4.84
N SER A 138 -1.93 40.27 5.48
CA SER A 138 -0.89 41.30 5.37
C SER A 138 -0.17 41.28 4.04
N ASP A 139 -0.13 40.13 3.36
CA ASP A 139 0.60 39.90 2.12
C ASP A 139 -0.23 39.10 1.10
N PRO A 140 -1.33 39.68 0.53
CA PRO A 140 -2.37 39.00 -0.26
C PRO A 140 -1.97 38.29 -1.57
N ASN A 141 -0.68 38.16 -1.87
CA ASN A 141 -0.19 37.45 -3.06
C ASN A 141 1.04 36.59 -2.72
N SER A 142 1.27 36.30 -1.44
CA SER A 142 2.40 35.53 -0.93
C SER A 142 1.88 34.28 -0.24
N PRO A 143 1.91 33.09 -0.89
CA PRO A 143 1.32 31.86 -0.34
C PRO A 143 1.98 31.35 0.96
N CYS A 144 3.13 31.92 1.31
CA CYS A 144 3.94 31.57 2.49
C CYS A 144 3.83 32.60 3.62
N LEU A 145 3.11 33.70 3.40
CA LEU A 145 2.92 34.75 4.39
C LEU A 145 1.42 34.98 4.61
N PRO A 146 0.99 35.22 5.85
CA PRO A 146 1.78 35.19 7.09
C PRO A 146 2.34 33.80 7.41
N LEU A 147 3.46 33.77 8.14
CA LEU A 147 4.10 32.51 8.54
C LEU A 147 3.12 31.66 9.35
N GLN A 148 3.01 30.40 8.96
CA GLN A 148 2.11 29.42 9.56
C GLN A 148 2.86 28.50 10.53
N ASP A 149 2.10 27.85 11.41
CA ASP A 149 2.61 26.77 12.27
C ASP A 149 2.75 25.47 11.46
N VAL A 150 3.63 24.57 11.89
CA VAL A 150 3.82 23.23 11.31
C VAL A 150 2.52 22.42 11.21
N ASN A 151 1.51 22.68 12.05
CA ASN A 151 0.21 21.99 12.00
C ASN A 151 -0.82 22.66 11.08
N TYR A 152 -0.43 23.67 10.30
CA TYR A 152 -1.34 24.41 9.46
C TYR A 152 -1.82 23.57 8.28
N THR A 153 -3.13 23.55 8.08
CA THR A 153 -3.79 22.84 6.96
C THR A 153 -4.81 23.73 6.24
N GLY A 154 -4.81 25.03 6.53
CA GLY A 154 -5.81 25.98 6.04
C GLY A 154 -5.64 26.37 4.58
N TYR A 155 -4.52 25.99 3.95
CA TYR A 155 -4.17 26.31 2.58
C TYR A 155 -5.03 25.58 1.53
N ASN A 156 -5.02 26.12 0.31
CA ASN A 156 -5.65 25.54 -0.85
C ASN A 156 -4.63 24.79 -1.72
N SER A 157 -4.59 23.46 -1.59
CA SER A 157 -3.70 22.59 -2.36
C SER A 157 -3.99 22.53 -3.88
N TYR A 158 -5.08 23.14 -4.35
CA TYR A 158 -5.41 23.24 -5.77
C TYR A 158 -5.03 24.60 -6.37
N ASN A 159 -4.65 25.58 -5.56
CA ASN A 159 -4.20 26.89 -6.03
C ASN A 159 -2.81 26.77 -6.69
N SER A 160 -2.65 27.32 -7.89
CA SER A 160 -1.37 27.24 -8.62
C SER A 160 -0.22 27.97 -7.92
N ILE A 161 -0.49 29.09 -7.26
CA ILE A 161 0.52 29.92 -6.58
C ILE A 161 1.02 29.19 -5.34
N TRP A 162 0.12 28.71 -4.48
CA TRP A 162 0.50 27.92 -3.31
C TRP A 162 1.28 26.67 -3.66
N ARG A 163 0.86 25.93 -4.69
CA ARG A 163 1.53 24.67 -5.11
C ARG A 163 2.98 24.87 -5.54
N GLU A 164 3.28 25.96 -6.23
CA GLU A 164 4.62 26.24 -6.77
C GLU A 164 5.55 26.93 -5.76
N ALA A 165 5.03 27.33 -4.61
CA ALA A 165 5.82 27.94 -3.56
C ALA A 165 6.65 26.90 -2.80
N ASP A 166 7.64 27.41 -2.06
CA ASP A 166 8.56 26.67 -1.20
C ASP A 166 8.61 27.49 0.10
N CYS A 167 7.69 27.18 1.03
CA CYS A 167 7.42 28.06 2.16
C CYS A 167 8.39 27.88 3.33
N ASP A 168 9.02 26.72 3.43
CA ASP A 168 10.04 26.42 4.43
C ASP A 168 11.48 26.64 3.94
N GLN A 169 11.66 26.83 2.63
CA GLN A 169 12.91 27.15 1.95
C GLN A 169 13.90 25.98 1.92
N ASP A 170 13.40 24.74 1.90
CA ASP A 170 14.22 23.54 1.77
C ASP A 170 14.58 23.19 0.30
N GLY A 171 13.94 23.87 -0.66
CA GLY A 171 14.15 23.70 -2.10
C GLY A 171 13.18 22.73 -2.78
N ILE A 172 12.20 22.19 -2.05
CA ILE A 172 11.09 21.38 -2.54
C ILE A 172 9.84 22.25 -2.62
N SER A 173 8.98 22.01 -3.61
CA SER A 173 7.73 22.78 -3.72
C SER A 173 6.65 22.22 -2.79
N ASN A 174 5.77 23.07 -2.27
CA ASN A 174 4.67 22.71 -1.39
C ASN A 174 3.82 21.54 -1.93
N ILE A 175 3.62 21.47 -3.25
CA ILE A 175 2.88 20.35 -3.85
C ILE A 175 3.67 19.05 -3.87
N ASP A 176 4.98 19.11 -4.12
CA ASP A 176 5.84 17.94 -4.09
C ASP A 176 5.95 17.39 -2.67
N GLU A 177 6.03 18.28 -1.68
CA GLU A 177 6.00 17.94 -0.27
C GLU A 177 4.68 17.29 0.16
N LEU A 178 3.54 17.89 -0.23
CA LEU A 178 2.24 17.31 0.07
C LEU A 178 2.08 15.91 -0.55
N ASN A 179 2.67 15.68 -1.73
CA ASN A 179 2.64 14.38 -2.41
C ASN A 179 3.60 13.36 -1.80
N SER A 180 4.74 13.79 -1.25
CA SER A 180 5.69 12.93 -0.54
C SER A 180 5.28 12.67 0.91
N GLY A 181 4.40 13.51 1.47
CA GLY A 181 3.99 13.49 2.85
C GLY A 181 4.84 14.35 3.79
N SER A 182 5.76 15.16 3.25
CA SER A 182 6.50 16.17 4.03
C SER A 182 5.67 17.43 4.25
N ASN A 183 6.17 18.36 5.06
CA ASN A 183 5.42 19.49 5.57
C ASN A 183 5.76 20.80 4.83
N PRO A 184 4.80 21.41 4.09
CA PRO A 184 5.05 22.63 3.32
C PRO A 184 5.56 23.85 4.09
N TYR A 185 5.48 23.85 5.42
CA TYR A 185 5.83 24.98 6.28
C TYR A 185 6.96 24.67 7.24
N PHE A 186 7.61 23.51 7.11
CA PHE A 186 8.66 23.11 8.02
C PHE A 186 9.74 22.24 7.36
N ASP A 187 10.96 22.79 7.27
CA ASP A 187 12.12 22.14 6.68
C ASP A 187 12.49 20.89 7.49
N GLU A 188 12.04 19.75 6.98
CA GLU A 188 12.18 18.46 7.61
C GLU A 188 13.64 17.98 7.62
N SER A 189 14.45 18.46 6.67
CA SER A 189 15.88 18.13 6.58
C SER A 189 16.67 18.64 7.79
N SER A 190 16.13 19.63 8.51
CA SER A 190 16.73 20.20 9.71
C SER A 190 16.62 19.33 10.97
N ILE A 191 15.71 18.34 10.98
CA ILE A 191 15.53 17.45 12.15
C ILE A 191 16.58 16.33 12.16
N GLY A 192 17.01 15.87 10.98
CA GLY A 192 17.96 14.77 10.85
C GLY A 192 17.36 13.38 11.11
N ASP A 193 18.20 12.37 10.88
CA ASP A 193 17.98 10.95 11.17
C ASP A 193 19.25 10.50 11.91
N THR A 194 19.16 10.48 13.24
CA THR A 194 20.33 10.30 14.11
C THR A 194 20.91 8.89 13.99
N ASP A 195 20.08 7.87 13.83
CA ASP A 195 20.52 6.48 13.77
C ASP A 195 20.61 5.89 12.36
N GLY A 196 20.12 6.59 11.35
CA GLY A 196 20.20 6.21 9.94
C GLY A 196 19.21 5.11 9.56
N ASP A 197 18.14 4.87 10.32
CA ASP A 197 17.16 3.85 10.02
C ASP A 197 16.19 4.23 8.89
N GLY A 198 16.22 5.49 8.44
CA GLY A 198 15.35 6.03 7.40
C GLY A 198 14.11 6.75 7.93
N LEU A 199 14.01 6.97 9.25
CA LEU A 199 13.00 7.78 9.89
C LEU A 199 13.64 9.00 10.55
N ARG A 200 12.87 10.09 10.53
CA ARG A 200 13.28 11.36 11.10
C ARG A 200 13.06 11.36 12.61
N ASP A 201 13.97 12.00 13.35
CA ASP A 201 14.02 11.92 14.83
C ASP A 201 12.74 12.37 15.57
N ASP A 202 11.87 13.17 14.96
CA ASP A 202 10.62 13.66 15.59
C ASP A 202 9.43 12.71 15.42
N VAL A 203 9.47 11.85 14.40
CA VAL A 203 8.45 10.83 14.13
C VAL A 203 8.92 9.44 14.53
N ASP A 204 10.23 9.26 14.74
CA ASP A 204 10.78 8.05 15.31
C ASP A 204 10.55 7.99 16.84
N SER A 205 10.07 6.84 17.27
CA SER A 205 9.86 6.51 18.67
C SER A 205 11.14 6.19 19.43
N ASP A 206 12.23 5.82 18.75
CA ASP A 206 13.54 5.55 19.35
C ASP A 206 14.71 6.07 18.47
N PRO A 207 14.90 7.41 18.36
CA PRO A 207 15.83 8.06 17.39
C PRO A 207 17.31 7.70 17.47
N ASN A 208 17.71 6.77 18.33
CA ASN A 208 19.10 6.34 18.50
C ASN A 208 19.25 4.82 18.32
N ASN A 209 18.21 4.15 17.84
CA ASN A 209 18.12 2.71 17.73
C ASN A 209 17.78 2.31 16.29
N PRO A 210 18.81 1.97 15.47
CA PRO A 210 18.67 1.80 14.03
C PRO A 210 17.84 0.57 13.60
N CYS A 211 17.32 -0.17 14.57
CA CYS A 211 16.53 -1.37 14.40
C CYS A 211 15.08 -1.19 14.83
N LEU A 212 14.70 0.01 15.28
CA LEU A 212 13.35 0.39 15.62
C LEU A 212 12.92 1.60 14.79
N PRO A 213 11.71 1.56 14.21
CA PRO A 213 10.76 0.46 14.23
C PRO A 213 11.25 -0.75 13.44
N GLU A 214 10.71 -1.93 13.79
CA GLU A 214 11.13 -3.18 13.18
C GLU A 214 10.89 -3.16 11.66
N GLN A 215 11.98 -3.29 10.90
CA GLN A 215 11.97 -3.49 9.46
C GLN A 215 12.31 -4.93 9.10
N PHE A 216 12.03 -5.31 7.87
CA PHE A 216 12.24 -6.68 7.38
C PHE A 216 13.05 -6.72 6.10
N ILE A 217 13.50 -7.92 5.74
CA ILE A 217 14.23 -8.17 4.49
C ILE A 217 13.58 -7.47 3.28
N GLY A 218 14.40 -6.77 2.50
CA GLY A 218 13.99 -5.94 1.36
C GLY A 218 13.80 -4.45 1.70
N TYR A 219 13.85 -4.04 2.97
CA TYR A 219 13.87 -2.62 3.34
C TYR A 219 15.12 -1.92 2.78
N GLN A 220 14.97 -0.68 2.30
CA GLN A 220 16.02 0.12 1.65
C GLN A 220 16.05 1.58 2.13
N GLY A 221 15.26 1.94 3.14
CA GLY A 221 15.15 3.34 3.60
C GLY A 221 16.30 3.80 4.49
N PHE A 222 17.17 2.88 4.91
CA PHE A 222 18.30 3.16 5.79
C PHE A 222 19.47 3.85 5.08
N ASP A 223 20.32 4.52 5.86
CA ASP A 223 21.60 5.08 5.42
C ASP A 223 22.76 4.14 5.79
N ALA A 224 23.34 3.49 4.77
CA ALA A 224 24.47 2.58 4.95
C ALA A 224 25.78 3.27 5.39
N GLU A 225 25.88 4.60 5.23
CA GLU A 225 27.04 5.38 5.66
C GLU A 225 26.89 5.93 7.09
N ASN A 226 25.71 5.79 7.72
CA ASN A 226 25.49 6.18 9.11
C ASN A 226 26.20 5.20 10.06
N GLU A 227 27.04 5.71 10.97
CA GLU A 227 27.84 4.90 11.89
C GLU A 227 26.99 4.15 12.94
N VAL A 228 25.87 4.73 13.37
CA VAL A 228 24.94 4.11 14.32
C VAL A 228 24.25 2.95 13.63
N TRP A 229 23.69 3.18 12.44
CA TRP A 229 23.09 2.14 11.63
C TRP A 229 24.05 0.99 11.34
N ALA A 230 25.25 1.30 10.85
CA ALA A 230 26.24 0.31 10.46
C ALA A 230 26.73 -0.56 11.63
N ALA A 231 26.69 -0.02 12.86
CA ALA A 231 27.05 -0.72 14.09
C ALA A 231 25.88 -1.52 14.72
N GLY A 232 24.64 -1.31 14.26
CA GLY A 232 23.48 -2.10 14.67
C GLY A 232 23.56 -3.57 14.24
N ASP A 233 22.67 -4.41 14.78
CA ASP A 233 22.51 -5.83 14.42
C ASP A 233 21.01 -6.15 14.42
N CYS A 234 20.31 -5.69 13.39
CA CYS A 234 18.84 -5.63 13.41
C CYS A 234 18.18 -7.01 13.25
N ASN A 235 18.86 -7.96 12.62
CA ASN A 235 18.40 -9.34 12.56
C ASN A 235 18.87 -10.21 13.75
N GLY A 236 19.75 -9.68 14.61
CA GLY A 236 20.19 -10.30 15.85
C GLY A 236 21.10 -11.51 15.65
N ASN A 237 21.80 -11.60 14.53
CA ASN A 237 22.64 -12.76 14.20
C ASN A 237 24.10 -12.61 14.69
N GLY A 238 24.46 -11.45 15.26
CA GLY A 238 25.77 -11.15 15.80
C GLY A 238 26.76 -10.54 14.80
N ILE A 239 26.32 -10.25 13.58
CA ILE A 239 27.06 -9.51 12.55
C ILE A 239 26.44 -8.13 12.44
N SER A 240 27.25 -7.08 12.32
CA SER A 240 26.69 -5.74 12.23
C SER A 240 26.05 -5.49 10.86
N ASN A 241 25.06 -4.60 10.81
CA ASN A 241 24.33 -4.24 9.60
C ASN A 241 25.28 -3.85 8.45
N GLY A 242 26.32 -3.07 8.77
CA GLY A 242 27.33 -2.65 7.79
C GLY A 242 28.14 -3.83 7.22
N ASP A 243 28.55 -4.77 8.09
CA ASP A 243 29.27 -5.98 7.66
C ASP A 243 28.36 -6.90 6.83
N GLU A 244 27.07 -6.97 7.15
CA GLU A 244 26.09 -7.72 6.36
C GLU A 244 25.93 -7.13 4.96
N VAL A 245 25.72 -5.82 4.83
CA VAL A 245 25.62 -5.14 3.53
C VAL A 245 26.90 -5.31 2.72
N ALA A 246 28.07 -5.20 3.34
CA ALA A 246 29.36 -5.43 2.67
C ALA A 246 29.49 -6.89 2.15
N ALA A 247 28.91 -7.85 2.86
CA ALA A 247 28.79 -9.25 2.43
C ALA A 247 27.58 -9.51 1.50
N GLY A 248 26.81 -8.46 1.17
CA GLY A 248 25.57 -8.51 0.38
C GLY A 248 24.38 -9.18 1.07
N ARG A 249 24.49 -9.47 2.37
CA ARG A 249 23.44 -10.05 3.23
C ARG A 249 22.43 -8.98 3.64
N SER A 250 21.24 -9.42 4.05
CA SER A 250 20.24 -8.50 4.56
C SER A 250 20.49 -8.17 6.04
N PRO A 251 20.53 -6.87 6.42
CA PRO A 251 20.65 -6.46 7.82
C PRO A 251 19.38 -6.71 8.65
N TYR A 252 18.26 -7.01 7.99
CA TYR A 252 16.94 -7.11 8.62
C TYR A 252 16.44 -8.56 8.71
N PRO A 253 15.64 -8.88 9.74
CA PRO A 253 15.11 -10.21 9.93
C PRO A 253 14.02 -10.56 8.90
N PHE A 254 13.67 -11.85 8.87
CA PHE A 254 12.43 -12.28 8.21
C PHE A 254 11.21 -11.77 8.97
N PRO A 255 10.10 -11.44 8.27
CA PRO A 255 8.86 -11.13 8.95
C PRO A 255 8.34 -12.34 9.72
N ASN A 256 7.54 -12.10 10.76
CA ASN A 256 6.89 -13.17 11.53
C ASN A 256 5.71 -13.79 10.74
N LEU A 257 6.06 -14.45 9.63
CA LEU A 257 5.15 -15.14 8.72
C LEU A 257 5.58 -16.60 8.56
N PRO A 258 4.66 -17.49 8.18
CA PRO A 258 5.01 -18.85 7.77
C PRO A 258 6.11 -18.83 6.70
N CYS A 259 7.07 -19.75 6.78
CA CYS A 259 8.22 -19.73 5.87
C CYS A 259 7.83 -19.82 4.38
N ASN A 260 6.78 -20.58 4.06
CA ASN A 260 6.25 -20.66 2.70
C ASN A 260 5.58 -19.36 2.21
N ASP A 261 5.27 -18.41 3.09
CA ASP A 261 4.72 -17.10 2.72
C ASP A 261 5.84 -16.06 2.52
N ILE A 262 6.97 -16.23 3.21
CA ILE A 262 8.18 -15.40 3.05
C ILE A 262 8.83 -15.66 1.68
N PHE A 263 8.88 -16.92 1.30
CA PHE A 263 9.43 -17.35 0.03
C PHE A 263 8.28 -17.54 -0.94
N ASN A 264 8.22 -16.78 -2.03
CA ASN A 264 7.19 -16.92 -3.06
C ASN A 264 7.38 -18.19 -3.93
N PHE A 265 7.80 -19.30 -3.32
CA PHE A 265 7.91 -20.65 -3.87
C PHE A 265 7.91 -21.68 -2.71
N GLU A 266 7.50 -22.91 -3.01
CA GLU A 266 7.51 -24.00 -2.01
C GLU A 266 8.95 -24.50 -1.77
N LEU A 267 9.51 -24.25 -0.58
CA LEU A 267 10.82 -24.76 -0.15
C LEU A 267 10.89 -26.31 -0.19
N GLU A 268 9.74 -26.99 -0.06
CA GLU A 268 9.62 -28.44 -0.23
C GLU A 268 10.07 -28.94 -1.63
N ASN A 269 10.23 -28.05 -2.61
CA ASN A 269 10.85 -28.38 -3.88
C ASN A 269 12.33 -28.74 -3.78
N TYR A 270 13.00 -28.27 -2.72
CA TYR A 270 14.38 -28.60 -2.42
C TYR A 270 14.50 -29.72 -1.38
N ALA A 271 13.43 -30.06 -0.67
CA ALA A 271 13.40 -31.11 0.34
C ALA A 271 13.25 -32.52 -0.27
N ARG A 272 14.15 -32.91 -1.17
CA ARG A 272 14.08 -34.15 -1.96
C ARG A 272 15.45 -34.57 -2.50
N GLU A 273 15.48 -35.66 -3.24
CA GLU A 273 16.64 -36.02 -4.05
C GLU A 273 16.79 -35.04 -5.23
N LEU A 274 17.98 -34.48 -5.37
CA LEU A 274 18.30 -33.40 -6.30
C LEU A 274 19.56 -33.75 -7.09
N ARG A 275 19.59 -33.30 -8.34
CA ARG A 275 20.77 -33.42 -9.19
C ARG A 275 21.71 -32.25 -8.93
N THR A 276 22.99 -32.56 -8.74
CA THR A 276 24.05 -31.56 -8.67
C THR A 276 24.93 -31.60 -9.90
N VAL A 277 25.42 -30.44 -10.33
CA VAL A 277 26.49 -30.30 -11.34
C VAL A 277 27.57 -29.43 -10.74
N ASP A 278 28.69 -30.03 -10.45
CA ASP A 278 29.89 -29.36 -9.97
C ASP A 278 30.84 -29.07 -11.14
N SER A 279 31.39 -27.86 -11.19
CA SER A 279 32.31 -27.44 -12.26
C SER A 279 33.62 -28.23 -12.29
N ASN A 280 34.06 -28.76 -11.15
CA ASN A 280 35.33 -29.46 -11.00
C ASN A 280 35.16 -30.98 -11.15
N ASN A 281 34.07 -31.52 -10.61
CA ASN A 281 33.89 -32.96 -10.45
C ASN A 281 32.70 -33.53 -11.22
N GLY A 282 31.89 -32.73 -11.92
CA GLY A 282 30.80 -33.21 -12.76
C GLY A 282 29.50 -33.48 -11.99
N GLU A 283 28.72 -34.46 -12.44
CA GLU A 283 27.37 -34.70 -11.92
C GLU A 283 27.36 -35.53 -10.63
N GLY A 284 26.49 -35.13 -9.69
CA GLY A 284 26.23 -35.85 -8.44
C GLY A 284 24.75 -35.85 -8.07
N VAL A 285 24.48 -36.42 -6.90
CA VAL A 285 23.15 -36.46 -6.29
C VAL A 285 23.28 -36.06 -4.82
N THR A 286 22.34 -35.25 -4.35
CA THR A 286 22.23 -34.86 -2.94
C THR A 286 20.77 -34.94 -2.48
N ILE A 287 20.55 -34.97 -1.17
CA ILE A 287 19.22 -34.93 -0.57
C ILE A 287 19.11 -33.63 0.21
N GLY A 288 18.20 -32.74 -0.21
CA GLY A 288 17.88 -31.56 0.58
C GLY A 288 16.89 -31.88 1.71
N VAL A 289 17.12 -31.29 2.87
CA VAL A 289 16.28 -31.42 4.06
C VAL A 289 16.01 -30.01 4.60
N ILE A 290 14.75 -29.70 4.91
CA ILE A 290 14.40 -28.40 5.49
C ILE A 290 15.02 -28.29 6.89
N GLY A 291 15.76 -27.21 7.13
CA GLY A 291 16.37 -26.90 8.41
C GLY A 291 15.35 -26.42 9.45
N GLY A 292 15.82 -26.23 10.69
CA GLY A 292 14.98 -25.75 11.79
C GLY A 292 14.62 -24.26 11.70
N ASN A 293 15.43 -23.47 10.99
CA ASN A 293 15.22 -22.04 10.78
C ASN A 293 14.65 -21.79 9.38
N CYS A 294 13.78 -20.78 9.25
CA CYS A 294 13.27 -20.40 7.95
C CYS A 294 14.41 -19.99 6.99
N GLY A 295 14.28 -20.34 5.72
CA GLY A 295 15.32 -20.12 4.72
C GLY A 295 16.53 -21.06 4.83
N THR A 296 16.54 -22.05 5.73
CA THR A 296 17.65 -23.02 5.81
C THR A 296 17.29 -24.33 5.11
N ILE A 297 18.12 -24.78 4.16
CA ILE A 297 18.07 -26.12 3.58
C ILE A 297 19.41 -26.80 3.80
N SER A 298 19.42 -27.93 4.49
CA SER A 298 20.61 -28.76 4.64
C SER A 298 20.69 -29.75 3.48
N PHE A 299 21.73 -29.64 2.67
CA PHE A 299 22.03 -30.64 1.65
C PHE A 299 22.90 -31.72 2.26
N THR A 300 22.41 -32.95 2.14
CA THR A 300 22.96 -34.12 2.80
C THR A 300 23.45 -35.17 1.80
N GLY A 301 24.32 -36.04 2.29
CA GLY A 301 24.95 -37.10 1.49
C GLY A 301 26.25 -36.65 0.84
N GLY A 302 27.21 -37.57 0.77
CA GLY A 302 28.56 -37.33 0.26
C GLY A 302 28.67 -36.99 -1.24
N GLY A 303 27.55 -36.94 -1.96
CA GLY A 303 27.49 -36.68 -3.40
C GLY A 303 27.34 -35.20 -3.80
N ILE A 304 27.15 -34.27 -2.86
CA ILE A 304 26.83 -32.85 -3.16
C ILE A 304 27.86 -32.19 -4.09
N PHE A 305 29.17 -32.30 -3.79
CA PHE A 305 30.27 -31.75 -4.61
C PHE A 305 30.95 -32.81 -5.49
N ASN A 306 30.36 -34.01 -5.58
CA ASN A 306 30.93 -35.17 -6.25
C ASN A 306 32.41 -35.46 -5.91
N GLN A 307 32.83 -35.23 -4.65
CA GLN A 307 34.21 -35.46 -4.18
C GLN A 307 34.52 -36.93 -3.87
N GLY A 308 33.57 -37.84 -4.07
CA GLY A 308 33.71 -39.26 -3.75
C GLY A 308 33.68 -39.54 -2.25
N CYS A 309 32.86 -38.82 -1.47
CA CYS A 309 32.67 -39.10 -0.05
C CYS A 309 31.73 -40.28 0.15
N PHE A 310 32.19 -41.31 0.86
CA PHE A 310 31.44 -42.56 1.09
C PHE A 310 30.61 -42.58 2.38
N ASN A 311 30.55 -41.46 3.09
CA ASN A 311 29.75 -41.30 4.29
C ASN A 311 28.49 -40.47 4.03
N ASP A 312 27.36 -40.96 4.55
CA ASP A 312 26.05 -40.35 4.35
C ASP A 312 25.76 -39.20 5.33
N ASN A 313 26.62 -39.01 6.35
CA ASN A 313 26.44 -38.01 7.40
C ASN A 313 26.99 -36.62 7.06
N VAL A 314 27.43 -36.39 5.83
CA VAL A 314 27.73 -35.03 5.35
C VAL A 314 26.44 -34.23 5.33
N SER A 315 26.44 -33.07 5.98
CA SER A 315 25.29 -32.16 6.03
C SER A 315 25.80 -30.73 5.99
N ILE A 316 25.43 -29.99 4.95
CA ILE A 316 25.90 -28.62 4.73
C ILE A 316 24.67 -27.71 4.68
N PRO A 317 24.55 -26.73 5.61
CA PRO A 317 23.44 -25.80 5.62
C PRO A 317 23.64 -24.74 4.55
N PHE A 318 22.60 -24.52 3.74
CA PHE A 318 22.49 -23.43 2.79
C PHE A 318 21.40 -22.50 3.31
N PHE A 319 21.73 -21.21 3.36
CA PHE A 319 20.87 -20.14 3.82
C PHE A 319 20.33 -19.38 2.61
N PHE A 320 19.02 -19.23 2.54
CA PHE A 320 18.28 -18.60 1.45
C PHE A 320 17.75 -17.26 1.94
N GLU A 321 17.99 -16.21 1.16
CA GLU A 321 17.50 -14.86 1.41
C GLU A 321 16.78 -14.36 0.14
N PRO A 322 15.46 -14.11 0.17
CA PRO A 322 14.77 -13.50 -0.94
C PRO A 322 15.20 -12.04 -1.09
N VAL A 323 15.13 -11.51 -2.32
CA VAL A 323 15.40 -10.08 -2.58
C VAL A 323 14.46 -9.18 -1.76
N ASP A 324 13.20 -9.58 -1.68
CA ASP A 324 12.14 -8.91 -0.94
C ASP A 324 11.04 -9.94 -0.59
N GLN A 325 10.08 -9.55 0.23
CA GLN A 325 8.98 -10.40 0.72
C GLN A 325 8.07 -10.97 -0.38
N THR A 326 8.14 -10.47 -1.61
CA THR A 326 7.32 -10.91 -2.74
C THR A 326 8.13 -11.69 -3.78
N SER A 327 9.46 -11.71 -3.65
CA SER A 327 10.35 -12.33 -4.62
C SER A 327 10.43 -13.85 -4.46
N SER A 328 10.34 -14.55 -5.60
CA SER A 328 10.63 -15.99 -5.68
C SER A 328 12.10 -16.28 -6.02
N ASN A 329 12.93 -15.25 -6.09
CA ASN A 329 14.36 -15.34 -6.37
C ASN A 329 15.14 -14.62 -5.28
N GLY A 330 16.40 -14.97 -5.14
CA GLY A 330 17.21 -14.38 -4.10
C GLY A 330 18.62 -14.92 -4.07
N ARG A 331 19.27 -14.68 -2.94
CA ARG A 331 20.63 -15.11 -2.66
C ARG A 331 20.60 -16.43 -1.91
N VAL A 332 21.64 -17.22 -2.14
CA VAL A 332 21.95 -18.37 -1.30
C VAL A 332 23.38 -18.23 -0.81
N PHE A 333 23.67 -18.66 0.40
CA PHE A 333 25.04 -18.73 0.89
C PHE A 333 25.25 -19.92 1.81
N VAL A 334 26.51 -20.27 1.97
CA VAL A 334 27.00 -21.28 2.89
C VAL A 334 28.02 -20.57 3.77
N GLU A 335 27.67 -20.41 5.05
CA GLU A 335 28.64 -19.97 6.05
C GLU A 335 29.73 -21.04 6.22
N ARG A 336 30.90 -20.61 6.71
CA ARG A 336 32.06 -21.49 6.87
C ARG A 336 31.69 -22.74 7.68
N THR A 337 31.53 -23.85 6.98
CA THR A 337 31.06 -25.12 7.55
C THR A 337 32.15 -26.17 7.43
N GLU A 338 32.47 -26.85 8.52
CA GLU A 338 33.37 -27.99 8.50
C GLU A 338 32.61 -29.29 8.22
N TYR A 339 33.13 -30.12 7.32
CA TYR A 339 32.61 -31.47 7.07
C TYR A 339 33.73 -32.48 6.85
N SER A 340 33.46 -33.74 7.15
CA SER A 340 34.39 -34.85 6.94
C SER A 340 33.93 -35.73 5.78
N CYS A 341 34.86 -36.12 4.93
CA CYS A 341 34.66 -36.98 3.77
C CYS A 341 35.40 -38.31 4.01
N LEU A 342 34.66 -39.41 4.04
CA LEU A 342 35.19 -40.76 4.21
C LEU A 342 35.67 -41.30 2.86
N ALA A 343 36.89 -41.83 2.83
CA ALA A 343 37.48 -42.42 1.64
C ALA A 343 36.85 -43.78 1.29
N GLU A 344 37.18 -44.31 0.11
CA GLU A 344 36.68 -45.59 -0.41
C GLU A 344 36.98 -46.78 0.53
N ASP A 345 38.09 -46.71 1.29
CA ASP A 345 38.47 -47.71 2.28
C ASP A 345 37.54 -47.75 3.51
N ARG A 346 36.65 -46.77 3.66
CA ARG A 346 35.72 -46.57 4.78
C ARG A 346 36.38 -46.42 6.15
N VAL A 347 37.66 -46.08 6.18
CA VAL A 347 38.45 -45.93 7.42
C VAL A 347 39.15 -44.58 7.45
N SER A 348 39.73 -44.15 6.32
CA SER A 348 40.43 -42.89 6.22
C SER A 348 39.45 -41.75 5.97
N SER A 349 39.52 -40.68 6.77
CA SER A 349 38.70 -39.47 6.58
C SER A 349 39.55 -38.25 6.28
N ARG A 350 39.06 -37.38 5.39
CA ARG A 350 39.61 -36.05 5.14
C ARG A 350 38.62 -35.00 5.63
N THR A 351 39.11 -33.94 6.24
CA THR A 351 38.26 -32.84 6.73
C THR A 351 38.38 -31.66 5.79
N PHE A 352 37.27 -30.96 5.57
CA PHE A 352 37.19 -29.80 4.70
C PHE A 352 36.39 -28.69 5.37
N THR A 353 36.66 -27.44 5.01
CA THR A 353 35.74 -26.32 5.23
C THR A 353 35.14 -25.88 3.90
N ILE A 354 33.89 -25.45 3.92
CA ILE A 354 33.20 -24.86 2.77
C ILE A 354 32.61 -23.51 3.14
N GLU A 355 32.75 -22.55 2.24
CA GLU A 355 32.01 -21.29 2.25
C GLU A 355 31.64 -20.93 0.81
N GLY A 356 30.51 -20.23 0.62
CA GLY A 356 30.08 -19.89 -0.73
C GLY A 356 28.92 -18.93 -0.76
N ILE A 357 28.77 -18.28 -1.90
CA ILE A 357 27.69 -17.35 -2.20
C ILE A 357 27.13 -17.63 -3.58
N GLY A 358 25.86 -17.32 -3.76
CA GLY A 358 25.14 -17.73 -4.95
C GLY A 358 23.77 -17.11 -5.05
N THR A 359 23.01 -17.60 -6.01
CA THR A 359 21.62 -17.22 -6.21
C THR A 359 20.72 -18.44 -6.32
N TYR A 360 19.45 -18.25 -6.04
CA TYR A 360 18.42 -19.23 -6.34
C TYR A 360 17.32 -18.57 -7.18
N ALA A 361 16.69 -19.39 -8.03
CA ALA A 361 15.53 -19.01 -8.80
C ALA A 361 14.40 -20.00 -8.55
N GLY A 362 13.37 -19.57 -7.83
CA GLY A 362 12.25 -20.41 -7.41
C GLY A 362 11.46 -20.96 -8.59
N ALA A 363 11.27 -20.17 -9.65
CA ALA A 363 10.53 -20.58 -10.85
C ALA A 363 11.21 -21.74 -11.61
N SER A 364 12.53 -21.71 -11.73
CA SER A 364 13.32 -22.79 -12.33
C SER A 364 13.78 -23.84 -11.32
N ARG A 365 13.48 -23.64 -10.02
CA ARG A 365 13.91 -24.48 -8.89
C ARG A 365 15.42 -24.72 -8.91
N THR A 366 16.19 -23.73 -9.36
CA THR A 366 17.64 -23.86 -9.55
C THR A 366 18.35 -23.07 -8.47
N VAL A 367 19.43 -23.64 -7.94
CA VAL A 367 20.38 -22.98 -7.04
C VAL A 367 21.73 -23.01 -7.73
N GLU A 368 22.42 -21.88 -7.74
CA GLU A 368 23.77 -21.74 -8.27
C GLU A 368 24.65 -21.14 -7.19
N LEU A 369 25.64 -21.89 -6.72
CA LEU A 369 26.55 -21.51 -5.65
C LEU A 369 27.98 -21.45 -6.20
N THR A 370 28.63 -20.31 -6.07
CA THR A 370 30.09 -20.22 -6.19
C THR A 370 30.71 -20.45 -4.82
N TYR A 371 31.69 -21.36 -4.75
CA TYR A 371 32.17 -21.86 -3.48
C TYR A 371 33.69 -21.92 -3.39
N ILE A 372 34.18 -21.96 -2.15
CA ILE A 372 35.57 -22.21 -1.77
C ILE A 372 35.58 -23.40 -0.80
N ILE A 373 36.19 -24.51 -1.21
CA ILE A 373 36.47 -25.66 -0.35
C ILE A 373 37.94 -25.62 0.04
N THR A 374 38.23 -25.73 1.34
CA THR A 374 39.61 -25.83 1.86
C THR A 374 39.79 -27.17 2.57
N GLN A 375 40.73 -27.99 2.14
CA GLN A 375 41.07 -29.23 2.85
C GLN A 375 41.86 -28.92 4.13
N LEU A 376 41.55 -29.56 5.26
CA LEU A 376 42.30 -29.38 6.50
C LEU A 376 43.36 -30.47 6.65
N GLY A 377 44.56 -30.09 7.11
CA GLY A 377 45.67 -31.00 7.38
C GLY A 377 47.03 -30.28 7.26
N ASP A 378 47.91 -30.50 8.23
CA ASP A 378 49.22 -29.82 8.31
C ASP A 378 50.21 -30.27 7.22
N ASP A 379 49.96 -31.43 6.60
CA ASP A 379 50.81 -32.03 5.59
C ASP A 379 50.44 -31.62 4.14
N ILE A 380 49.48 -30.70 3.96
CA ILE A 380 48.97 -30.29 2.65
C ILE A 380 49.55 -28.92 2.27
N PRO A 381 50.25 -28.80 1.12
CA PRO A 381 50.73 -27.51 0.62
C PRO A 381 49.60 -26.50 0.46
N ASP A 382 49.85 -25.23 0.81
CA ASP A 382 48.83 -24.17 0.77
C ASP A 382 48.20 -23.97 -0.62
N ASP A 383 48.97 -24.22 -1.68
CA ASP A 383 48.55 -24.13 -3.09
C ASP A 383 47.71 -25.32 -3.57
N GLU A 384 47.75 -26.46 -2.86
CA GLU A 384 46.94 -27.65 -3.13
C GLU A 384 45.70 -27.73 -2.22
N ARG A 385 45.60 -26.84 -1.23
CA ARG A 385 44.60 -26.92 -0.16
C ARG A 385 43.24 -26.33 -0.52
N VAL A 386 43.21 -25.37 -1.45
CA VAL A 386 42.01 -24.58 -1.77
C VAL A 386 41.49 -24.93 -3.16
N THR A 387 40.22 -25.27 -3.25
CA THR A 387 39.50 -25.49 -4.50
C THR A 387 38.33 -24.52 -4.60
N THR A 388 38.20 -23.83 -5.73
CA THR A 388 37.04 -22.99 -6.02
C THR A 388 36.23 -23.59 -7.16
N GLY A 389 34.93 -23.36 -7.16
CA GLY A 389 34.06 -23.91 -8.19
C GLY A 389 32.65 -23.35 -8.16
N THR A 390 31.84 -23.83 -9.09
CA THR A 390 30.40 -23.54 -9.15
C THR A 390 29.63 -24.84 -9.03
N LEU A 391 28.65 -24.84 -8.13
CA LEU A 391 27.70 -25.91 -7.90
C LEU A 391 26.32 -25.47 -8.37
N ILE A 392 25.73 -26.23 -9.29
CA ILE A 392 24.33 -26.06 -9.71
C ILE A 392 23.50 -27.19 -9.11
N ILE A 393 22.46 -26.86 -8.37
CA ILE A 393 21.49 -27.81 -7.79
C ILE A 393 20.14 -27.58 -8.46
N ARG A 394 19.50 -28.67 -8.90
CA ARG A 394 18.17 -28.63 -9.51
C ARG A 394 17.40 -29.94 -9.28
N PRO A 395 16.06 -29.94 -9.39
CA PRO A 395 15.27 -31.15 -9.42
C PRO A 395 15.77 -32.13 -10.49
N LEU A 396 15.67 -33.43 -10.17
CA LEU A 396 15.95 -34.53 -11.09
C LEU A 396 15.08 -34.50 -12.35
#